data_AF-A0ABD0BJV5-F1
#
_entry.id   AF-A0ABD0BJV5-F1
#
_cell.length_a   1.000
_cell.length_b   1.000
_cell.length_c   1.000
_cell.angle_alpha   90.00
_cell.angle_beta   90.00
_cell.angle_gamma   90.00
#
_symmetry.space_group_name_H-M   'P 1'
#
loop_
_entity.id
_entity.type
_entity.pdbx_description
1 polymer ?
#
loop_
_entity_poly.entity_id
_entity_poly.type
_entity_poly.pdbx_seq_one_letter_code
_entity_poly.pdbx_strand_id
1 'polypeptide(L)' 'MDLLRGVTSAGTSLVMVTHDLDIAASADRVIVLENGHNSAVLNAPSSAELFARIHGQTADKGV' A
#
# COMPACT_ATOMS: atom_id res chain seq x y z
N MET A 1 -4.11 5.35 13.98
CA MET A 1 -4.03 6.28 12.81
C MET A 1 -4.90 7.53 13.02
N ASP A 2 -5.34 7.80 14.25
CA ASP A 2 -6.55 8.61 14.43
C ASP A 2 -6.29 10.10 14.26
N LEU A 3 -5.10 10.55 14.65
CA LEU A 3 -4.64 11.92 14.40
C LEU A 3 -4.57 12.25 12.90
N LEU A 4 -3.98 11.37 12.11
CA LEU A 4 -3.82 11.55 10.66
C LEU A 4 -5.16 11.41 9.91
N ARG A 5 -6.03 10.49 10.36
CA ARG A 5 -7.41 10.38 9.86
C ARG A 5 -8.21 11.65 10.13
N GLY A 6 -8.01 12.29 11.28
CA GLY A 6 -8.62 13.59 11.60
C GLY A 6 -8.31 14.67 10.56
N VAL A 7 -7.07 14.72 10.05
CA VAL A 7 -6.68 15.68 9.00
C VAL A 7 -7.42 15.43 7.69
N THR A 8 -7.62 14.16 7.31
CA THR A 8 -8.36 13.82 6.08
C THR A 8 -9.84 14.17 6.15
N SER A 9 -10.45 14.08 7.33
CA SER A 9 -11.86 14.44 7.53
C SER A 9 -12.17 15.93 7.31
N ALA A 10 -11.14 16.78 7.34
CA ALA A 10 -11.25 18.21 7.04
C ALA A 10 -11.17 18.54 5.53
N GLY A 11 -11.29 17.53 4.65
CA GLY A 11 -11.21 17.70 3.18
C GLY A 11 -9.79 17.74 2.62
N THR A 12 -8.79 17.40 3.43
CA THR A 12 -7.38 17.35 3.01
C THR A 12 -7.02 15.96 2.52
N SER A 13 -6.20 15.85 1.46
CA SER A 13 -5.63 14.57 1.03
C SER A 13 -4.33 14.28 1.80
N LEU A 14 -4.20 13.07 2.34
CA LEU A 14 -2.98 12.58 2.97
C LEU A 14 -2.27 11.60 2.04
N VAL A 15 -1.02 11.90 1.70
CA VAL A 15 -0.11 10.97 1.04
C VAL A 15 0.95 10.56 2.05
N MET A 16 1.12 9.25 2.23
CA MET A 16 2.09 8.69 3.17
C MET A 16 2.90 7.61 2.48
N VAL A 17 4.21 7.60 2.72
CA VAL A 17 5.12 6.54 2.28
C VAL A 17 5.48 5.72 3.51
N THR A 18 5.22 4.42 3.45
CA THR A 18 5.52 3.49 4.55
C THR A 18 5.97 2.15 3.99
N HIS A 19 6.75 1.42 4.79
CA HIS A 19 7.08 0.01 4.56
C HIS A 19 6.26 -0.93 5.47
N ASP A 20 5.48 -0.37 6.40
CA ASP A 20 4.59 -1.12 7.28
C ASP A 20 3.29 -1.45 6.55
N LEU A 21 3.02 -2.75 6.41
CA LEU A 21 1.89 -3.28 5.66
C LEU A 21 0.55 -3.01 6.33
N ASP A 22 0.48 -3.04 7.66
CA ASP A 22 -0.77 -2.81 8.39
C ASP A 22 -1.17 -1.33 8.32
N ILE A 23 -0.18 -0.46 8.36
CA ILE A 23 -0.39 0.97 8.10
C ILE A 23 -0.86 1.20 6.66
N ALA A 24 -0.20 0.59 5.67
CA ALA A 24 -0.55 0.74 4.27
C ALA A 24 -1.97 0.20 3.97
N ALA A 25 -2.32 -0.97 4.51
CA ALA A 25 -3.65 -1.58 4.37
C ALA A 25 -4.76 -0.70 4.97
N SER A 26 -4.43 0.16 5.94
CA SER A 26 -5.39 1.07 6.54
C SER A 26 -5.79 2.25 5.64
N ALA A 27 -5.10 2.46 4.51
CA ALA A 27 -5.35 3.54 3.56
C ALA A 27 -6.45 3.18 2.54
N ASP A 28 -7.16 4.21 2.06
CA ASP A 28 -8.21 4.05 1.05
C ASP A 28 -7.62 3.63 -0.32
N ARG A 29 -6.36 3.99 -0.58
CA ARG A 29 -5.61 3.62 -1.78
C ARG A 29 -4.15 3.38 -1.45
N VAL A 30 -3.59 2.31 -2.02
CA VAL A 30 -2.17 1.97 -1.90
C VAL A 30 -1.55 1.86 -3.28
N ILE A 31 -0.38 2.48 -3.45
CA ILE A 31 0.47 2.34 -4.63
C ILE A 31 1.73 1.61 -4.18
N VAL A 32 2.03 0.48 -4.81
CA VAL A 32 3.26 -0.27 -4.55
C VAL A 32 4.34 0.23 -5.49
N LEU A 33 5.46 0.62 -4.92
CA LEU A 33 6.65 1.06 -5.65
C LEU A 33 7.70 -0.04 -5.64
N GLU A 34 8.19 -0.40 -6.82
CA GLU A 34 9.20 -1.43 -7.02
C GLU A 34 10.12 -1.04 -8.17
N ASN A 35 11.45 -1.05 -7.94
CA ASN A 35 12.47 -0.70 -8.94
C ASN A 35 12.23 0.65 -9.66
N GLY A 36 11.70 1.64 -8.94
CA GLY A 36 11.40 2.96 -9.51
C GLY A 36 10.11 3.04 -10.33
N HIS A 37 9.31 1.97 -10.34
CA HIS A 37 8.03 1.91 -11.05
C HIS A 37 6.86 1.60 -10.10
N ASN A 38 5.66 2.00 -10.51
CA ASN A 38 4.43 1.65 -9.81
C ASN A 38 4.03 0.22 -10.21
N SER A 39 4.33 -0.78 -9.39
CA SER A 39 4.03 -2.19 -9.71
C SER A 39 2.57 -2.57 -9.45
N ALA A 40 1.87 -1.81 -8.59
CA ALA A 40 0.45 -2.02 -8.34
C ALA A 40 -0.26 -0.75 -7.83
N VAL A 41 -1.56 -0.66 -8.10
CA VAL A 41 -2.49 0.29 -7.48
C VAL A 41 -3.69 -0.49 -6.96
N LEU A 42 -3.97 -0.35 -5.67
CA LEU A 42 -5.00 -1.10 -4.96
C LEU A 42 -5.92 -0.12 -4.21
N ASN A 43 -7.21 -0.42 -4.12
CA ASN A 43 -8.17 0.38 -3.37
C ASN A 43 -8.64 -0.42 -2.15
N ALA A 44 -8.49 0.15 -0.96
CA ALA A 44 -8.76 -0.46 0.34
C ALA A 44 -8.25 -1.92 0.48
N PRO A 45 -6.97 -2.22 0.20
CA PRO A 45 -6.46 -3.57 0.27
C PRO A 45 -6.29 -4.06 1.71
N SER A 46 -6.41 -5.37 1.92
CA SER A 46 -5.99 -6.03 3.15
C SER A 46 -4.46 -6.18 3.26
N SER A 47 -3.93 -6.32 4.47
CA SER A 47 -2.50 -6.59 4.69
C SER A 47 -2.04 -7.87 3.97
N ALA A 48 -2.91 -8.89 3.88
CA ALA A 48 -2.62 -10.14 3.20
C ALA A 48 -2.46 -9.95 1.67
N GLU A 49 -3.33 -9.16 1.05
CA GLU A 49 -3.21 -8.82 -0.37
C GLU A 49 -1.95 -8.00 -0.66
N LEU A 50 -1.61 -7.03 0.21
CA LEU A 50 -0.37 -6.27 0.09
C LEU A 50 0.86 -7.16 0.25
N PHE A 51 0.85 -8.05 1.24
CA PHE A 51 1.93 -9.00 1.46
C PHE A 51 2.16 -9.88 0.24
N ALA A 52 1.08 -10.47 -0.30
CA ALA A 52 1.13 -11.28 -1.51
C ALA A 52 1.62 -10.48 -2.72
N ARG A 53 1.29 -9.19 -2.82
CA ARG A 53 1.73 -8.35 -3.94
C ARG A 53 3.22 -8.02 -3.91
N ILE A 54 3.76 -7.77 -2.72
CA ILE A 54 5.18 -7.40 -2.52
C ILE A 54 6.08 -8.64 -2.58
N HIS A 55 5.62 -9.79 -2.09
CA HIS A 55 6.43 -11.01 -1.98
C HIS A 55 6.11 -12.06 -3.07
N GLY A 56 5.04 -11.87 -3.83
CA GLY A 56 4.52 -12.80 -4.83
C GLY A 56 5.31 -12.89 -6.15
N GLN A 57 6.44 -12.19 -6.30
CA GLN A 57 7.38 -12.39 -7.41
C GLN A 57 8.46 -13.46 -7.11
N THR A 58 8.16 -14.46 -6.29
CA THR A 58 9.07 -15.62 -6.07
C THR A 58 8.64 -16.89 -6.79
N ALA A 59 7.63 -16.82 -7.67
CA ALA A 59 7.21 -17.92 -8.52
C ALA A 59 7.39 -17.63 -10.02
N ASP A 60 8.56 -17.15 -10.42
CA ASP A 60 9.08 -17.42 -11.76
C ASP A 60 10.58 -17.69 -11.67
N LYS A 61 10.91 -18.92 -11.27
CA LYS A 61 12.22 -19.53 -11.51
C LYS A 61 11.98 -20.62 -12.55
N GLY A 62 11.86 -20.21 -13.81
CA GLY A 62 11.50 -21.06 -14.92
C GLY A 62 12.02 -20.60 -16.28
N VAL A 63 13.35 -20.39 -16.41
CA VAL A 63 14.18 -20.74 -17.59
C VAL A 63 15.65 -20.52 -17.26
#